data_AF-D9SLH7-F1
#
_entry.id   AF-D9SLH7-F1
#
_cell.length_a   1.000
_cell.length_b   1.000
_cell.length_c   1.000
_cell.angle_alpha   90.00
_cell.angle_beta   90.00
_cell.angle_gamma   90.00
#
_symmetry.space_group_name_H-M   'P 1'
#
loop_
_entity.id
_entity.type
_entity.pdbx_description
1 polymer ?
#
loop_
_entity_poly.entity_id
_entity_poly.type
_entity_poly.pdbx_seq_one_letter_code
_entity_poly.pdbx_strand_id
1 'polypeptide(L)' 'MEARKEKIKAFLGRYFRGHELADDENIFELGFVNSLFAMQLVMFVEKEFGLQIGNEDLDFDNFKSINSICTLIESKIK' A
#
# COMPACT_ATOMS: atom_id res chain seq x y z
N MET A 1 -3.61 -1.67 -14.50
CA MET A 1 -2.78 -1.01 -13.47
C MET A 1 -3.56 0.08 -12.73
N GLU A 2 -4.30 0.95 -13.41
CA GLU A 2 -4.98 2.10 -12.78
C GLU A 2 -6.00 1.73 -11.69
N ALA A 3 -6.83 0.69 -11.92
CA ALA A 3 -7.83 0.26 -10.95
C ALA A 3 -7.24 -0.20 -9.59
N ARG A 4 -5.99 -0.71 -9.55
CA ARG A 4 -5.32 -1.09 -8.29
C ARG A 4 -4.87 0.13 -7.50
N LYS A 5 -4.25 1.08 -8.21
CA LYS A 5 -3.79 2.36 -7.64
C LYS A 5 -4.95 3.12 -7.02
N GLU A 6 -6.08 3.22 -7.72
CA GLU A 6 -7.27 3.89 -7.20
C GLU A 6 -7.78 3.27 -5.89
N LYS A 7 -7.79 1.94 -5.78
CA LYS A 7 -8.20 1.26 -4.54
C LYS A 7 -7.26 1.57 -3.37
N ILE A 8 -5.96 1.52 -3.60
CA ILE A 8 -4.94 1.84 -2.59
C ILE A 8 -5.04 3.32 -2.21
N LYS A 9 -5.15 4.21 -3.19
CA LYS A 9 -5.30 5.66 -2.99
C LYS A 9 -6.58 5.99 -2.23
N ALA A 10 -7.69 5.32 -2.53
CA ALA A 10 -8.94 5.46 -1.80
C ALA A 10 -8.84 4.93 -0.35
N PHE A 11 -8.12 3.83 -0.13
CA PHE A 11 -7.84 3.33 1.22
C PHE A 11 -7.01 4.34 2.00
N LEU A 12 -5.87 4.78 1.44
CA LEU A 12 -4.99 5.76 2.06
C LEU A 12 -5.71 7.09 2.29
N GLY A 13 -6.44 7.63 1.31
CA GLY A 13 -7.17 8.89 1.44
C GLY A 13 -8.20 8.94 2.59
N ARG A 14 -8.67 7.79 3.09
CA ARG A 14 -9.50 7.74 4.32
C ARG A 14 -8.72 8.09 5.58
N TYR A 15 -7.42 7.82 5.60
CA TYR A 15 -6.50 8.11 6.69
C TYR A 15 -5.82 9.48 6.49
N PHE A 16 -5.45 9.80 5.26
CA PHE A 16 -4.83 11.07 4.86
C PHE A 16 -5.92 12.07 4.48
N ARG A 17 -6.67 12.58 5.48
CA ARG A 17 -7.71 13.57 5.23
C ARG A 17 -7.11 14.89 4.73
N GLY A 18 -7.36 15.22 3.47
CA GLY A 18 -6.95 16.49 2.87
C GLY A 18 -5.53 16.51 2.29
N HIS A 19 -4.88 15.36 2.17
CA HIS A 19 -3.59 15.22 1.48
C HIS A 19 -3.73 14.27 0.29
N GLU A 20 -3.48 14.79 -0.91
CA GLU A 20 -3.39 13.95 -2.11
C GLU A 20 -2.00 13.30 -2.16
N LEU A 21 -1.93 12.05 -1.70
CA LEU A 21 -0.72 11.24 -1.86
C LEU A 21 -0.39 11.05 -3.34
N ALA A 22 0.84 11.39 -3.72
CA ALA A 22 1.36 11.05 -5.04
C ALA A 22 1.72 9.56 -5.13
N ASP A 23 1.75 9.02 -6.35
CA ASP A 23 1.96 7.58 -6.57
C ASP A 23 3.34 7.09 -6.06
N ASP A 24 4.35 7.96 -6.11
CA ASP A 24 5.72 7.71 -5.68
C ASP A 24 6.05 8.32 -4.31
N GLU A 25 5.05 8.88 -3.62
CA GLU A 25 5.26 9.55 -2.35
C GLU A 25 5.50 8.54 -1.22
N ASN A 26 6.49 8.84 -0.36
CA ASN A 26 6.82 7.98 0.76
C ASN A 26 5.86 8.19 1.93
N ILE A 27 4.92 7.27 2.11
CA ILE A 27 3.86 7.37 3.12
C ILE A 27 4.39 7.26 4.56
N PHE A 28 5.57 6.66 4.76
CA PHE A 28 6.19 6.54 6.07
C PHE A 28 6.96 7.79 6.47
N GLU A 29 7.62 8.47 5.52
CA GLU A 29 8.33 9.73 5.80
C GLU A 29 7.38 10.86 6.14
N LEU A 30 6.14 10.80 5.65
CA LEU A 30 5.09 11.74 6.02
C LEU A 30 4.62 11.58 7.48
N GLY A 31 5.04 10.53 8.19
CA GLY A 31 4.74 10.32 9.62
C GLY A 31 3.31 9.87 9.93
N PHE A 32 2.48 9.66 8.90
CA PHE A 32 1.10 9.17 9.06
C PHE A 32 1.01 7.64 9.18
N VAL A 33 2.07 6.92 8.79
CA VAL A 33 2.12 5.46 8.78
C VAL A 33 3.02 4.92 9.89
N ASN A 34 2.46 4.07 10.75
CA ASN A 34 3.16 3.32 11.78
C ASN A 34 3.08 1.81 11.50
N SER A 35 3.76 0.98 12.31
CA SER A 35 3.75 -0.48 12.14
C SER A 35 2.34 -1.09 12.19
N LEU A 36 1.40 -0.48 12.91
CA LEU A 36 0.00 -0.93 12.95
C LEU A 36 -0.72 -0.63 11.63
N PHE A 37 -0.51 0.55 11.07
CA PHE A 37 -1.06 0.92 9.77
C PHE A 37 -0.52 0.01 8.67
N ALA A 38 0.78 -0.30 8.69
CA ALA A 38 1.38 -1.23 7.73
C ALA A 38 0.67 -2.60 7.77
N MET A 39 0.38 -3.13 8.96
CA MET A 39 -0.39 -4.37 9.11
C MET A 39 -1.84 -4.23 8.58
N GLN A 40 -2.49 -3.08 8.76
CA GLN A 40 -3.82 -2.84 8.18
C GLN A 40 -3.79 -2.79 6.65
N LEU A 41 -2.76 -2.16 6.09
CA LEU A 41 -2.55 -2.09 4.65
C LEU A 41 -2.30 -3.48 4.06
N VAL A 42 -1.47 -4.30 4.72
CA VAL A 42 -1.23 -5.69 4.34
C VAL A 42 -2.55 -6.47 4.31
N MET A 43 -3.32 -6.46 5.40
CA MET A 43 -4.62 -7.15 5.46
C MET A 43 -5.59 -6.64 4.40
N PHE A 44 -5.59 -5.33 4.12
CA PHE A 44 -6.40 -4.75 3.05
C PHE A 44 -6.00 -5.31 1.68
N VAL A 45 -4.71 -5.30 1.36
CA VAL A 45 -4.18 -5.82 0.08
C VAL A 45 -4.46 -7.31 -0.07
N GLU A 46 -4.19 -8.11 0.96
CA GLU A 46 -4.48 -9.54 0.97
C GLU A 46 -5.95 -9.83 0.69
N LYS A 47 -6.85 -9.13 1.39
CA LYS A 47 -8.30 -9.34 1.25
C LYS A 47 -8.85 -8.81 -0.07
N GLU A 48 -8.41 -7.64 -0.51
CA GLU A 48 -8.94 -6.93 -1.69
C GLU A 48 -8.47 -7.57 -2.99
N PHE A 49 -7.25 -8.12 -3.01
CA PHE A 49 -6.66 -8.76 -4.19
C PHE A 49 -6.58 -10.28 -4.10
N GLY A 50 -6.97 -10.88 -2.97
CA GLY A 50 -6.91 -12.33 -2.76
C GLY A 50 -5.48 -12.86 -2.73
N LEU A 51 -4.56 -12.07 -2.18
CA LEU A 51 -3.12 -12.38 -2.11
C LEU A 51 -2.71 -12.80 -0.70
N GLN A 52 -1.55 -13.44 -0.62
CA GLN A 52 -0.89 -13.72 0.65
C GLN A 52 0.45 -12.98 0.68
N ILE A 53 0.62 -12.11 1.67
CA ILE A 53 1.85 -11.33 1.87
C ILE A 53 2.69 -12.08 2.92
N GLY A 54 3.83 -12.60 2.49
CA GLY A 54 4.76 -13.30 3.37
C GLY A 54 5.68 -12.33 4.12
N ASN A 55 6.43 -12.83 5.11
CA ASN A 55 7.40 -12.01 5.85
C ASN A 55 8.47 -11.39 4.93
N GLU A 56 8.82 -12.05 3.83
CA GLU A 56 9.75 -11.53 2.82
C GLU A 56 9.19 -10.33 2.04
N ASP A 57 7.86 -10.24 1.94
CA ASP A 57 7.18 -9.15 1.24
C ASP A 57 6.97 -7.94 2.16
N LEU A 58 6.97 -8.14 3.48
CA LEU A 58 6.86 -7.11 4.54
C LEU A 58 8.12 -6.22 4.64
N ASP A 59 8.74 -5.94 3.51
CA ASP A 59 9.81 -4.96 3.42
C ASP A 59 9.23 -3.55 3.27
N PHE A 60 9.84 -2.60 3.95
CA PHE A 60 9.47 -1.19 3.87
C PHE A 60 9.46 -0.69 2.43
N ASP A 61 10.40 -1.14 1.60
CA ASP A 61 10.52 -0.70 0.21
C ASP A 61 9.30 -1.10 -0.64
N ASN A 62 8.62 -2.19 -0.27
CA ASN A 62 7.41 -2.67 -0.94
C ASN A 62 6.15 -1.89 -0.53
N PHE A 63 6.16 -1.25 0.64
CA PHE A 63 5.01 -0.52 1.18
C PHE A 63 5.21 0.99 1.22
N LYS A 64 6.39 1.50 0.83
CA LYS A 64 6.72 2.93 0.95
C LYS A 64 5.86 3.85 0.11
N SER A 65 5.36 3.40 -1.04
CA SER A 65 4.56 4.21 -1.96
C SER A 65 3.48 3.38 -2.65
N ILE A 66 2.51 4.05 -3.28
CA ILE A 66 1.43 3.39 -4.02
C ILE A 66 1.99 2.56 -5.17
N ASN A 67 3.03 3.07 -5.86
CA ASN A 67 3.72 2.34 -6.91
C ASN A 67 4.42 1.08 -6.39
N SER A 68 5.11 1.14 -5.26
CA SER A 68 5.72 -0.03 -4.64
C SER A 68 4.69 -1.11 -4.31
N ILE A 69 3.58 -0.72 -3.69
CA ILE A 69 2.51 -1.67 -3.33
C ILE A 69 1.89 -2.29 -4.58
N CYS A 70 1.64 -1.48 -5.62
CA CYS A 70 1.16 -2.00 -6.91
C CYS A 70 2.15 -2.99 -7.53
N THR A 71 3.44 -2.70 -7.46
CA THR A 71 4.51 -3.56 -7.99
C THR A 71 4.55 -4.89 -7.24
N LEU A 72 4.42 -4.85 -5.91
CA LEU A 72 4.33 -6.05 -5.07
C LEU A 72 3.13 -6.91 -5.48
N ILE A 73 1.95 -6.29 -5.60
CA ILE A 73 0.71 -6.95 -6.03
C ILE A 73 0.89 -7.59 -7.41
N GLU A 74 1.51 -6.88 -8.35
CA GLU A 74 1.77 -7.40 -9.69
C GLU A 74 2.74 -8.57 -9.69
N SER A 75 3.74 -8.55 -8.82
CA SER A 75 4.68 -9.67 -8.64
C SER A 75 3.97 -10.93 -8.11
N LYS A 76 2.92 -10.77 -7.29
CA LYS A 76 2.17 -11.88 -6.69
C LYS A 76 1.03 -12.45 -7.55
N ILE A 77 0.46 -11.65 -8.46
CA ILE A 77 -0.63 -12.08 -9.36
C ILE A 77 -0.08 -12.81 -10.61
N LYS A 78 1.21 -12.68 -10.88
CA LYS A 78 1.87 -13.27 -12.04
C LYS A 78 2.09 -14.78 -11.89
#